data_AF-C5A4M4-F1
#
_entry.id   AF-C5A4M4-F1
#
_cell.length_a   1.000
_cell.length_b   1.000
_cell.length_c   1.000
_cell.angle_alpha   90.00
_cell.angle_beta   90.00
_cell.angle_gamma   90.00
#
_symmetry.space_group_name_H-M   'P 1'
#
loop_
_entity.id
_entity.type
_entity.pdbx_description
1 polymer ?
#
loop_
_entity_poly.entity_id
_entity_poly.type
_entity_poly.pdbx_seq_one_letter_code
_entity_poly.pdbx_strand_id
1 'polypeptide(L)'
;MIGHGEIWDMLENLSREFRYTRELAYQRKEREEHLKFIFDMRGFRLVAVGELHYELKTTEGDSFDWLEVETYSKDDMTLLQIGAYTGRWMFVLSSEVMRFLRKLMKAGAVLICGYTDDHDLRKVGFEEDNQFLLYEWLVKTVKLGKLEVLPSGLTVVKKELLDIEDGLYELLERPGREEREYVLVKSLDSYKLLVSIRESDLTDEECSRDLLEDKAWFSLKLVGLPFKLIGRKVENEPLLKRAEEFFQAQVGEDGR
;
A
#
# COMPACT_ATOMS: atom_id res chain seq x y z
N MET A 1 -10.97 -22.24 15.00
CA MET A 1 -10.97 -22.87 13.67
C MET A 1 -11.39 -21.79 12.69
N ILE A 2 -10.45 -21.24 11.92
CA ILE A 2 -10.81 -20.36 10.82
C ILE A 2 -11.51 -21.23 9.79
N GLY A 3 -12.70 -20.82 9.34
CA GLY A 3 -13.41 -21.54 8.31
C GLY A 3 -12.53 -21.57 7.07
N HIS A 4 -12.10 -22.75 6.65
CA HIS A 4 -11.37 -22.92 5.38
C HIS A 4 -12.06 -22.18 4.21
N GLY A 5 -13.39 -21.97 4.28
CA GLY A 5 -14.17 -21.24 3.28
C GLY A 5 -13.78 -19.77 3.05
N GLU A 6 -13.47 -18.97 4.07
CA GLU A 6 -13.28 -17.51 3.89
C GLU A 6 -12.02 -17.17 3.07
N ILE A 7 -10.95 -17.95 3.25
CA ILE A 7 -9.73 -17.81 2.44
C ILE A 7 -10.02 -18.22 0.98
N TRP A 8 -10.83 -19.25 0.76
CA TRP A 8 -11.20 -19.67 -0.59
C TRP A 8 -12.08 -18.64 -1.28
N ASP A 9 -13.05 -18.04 -0.58
CA ASP A 9 -13.90 -16.98 -1.12
C ASP A 9 -13.07 -15.76 -1.55
N MET A 10 -12.08 -15.37 -0.74
CA MET A 10 -11.12 -14.31 -1.09
C MET A 10 -10.30 -14.67 -2.35
N LEU A 11 -9.74 -15.87 -2.41
CA LEU A 11 -8.96 -16.31 -3.58
C LEU A 11 -9.84 -16.40 -4.84
N GLU A 12 -11.10 -16.81 -4.71
CA GLU A 12 -12.06 -16.78 -5.81
C GLU A 12 -12.35 -15.35 -6.28
N ASN A 13 -12.51 -14.40 -5.36
CA ASN A 13 -12.68 -12.99 -5.72
C ASN A 13 -11.44 -12.42 -6.43
N LEU A 14 -10.22 -12.79 -5.99
CA LEU A 14 -8.99 -12.46 -6.72
C LEU A 14 -8.96 -13.10 -8.11
N SER A 15 -9.36 -14.37 -8.25
CA SER A 15 -9.48 -15.03 -9.56
C SER A 15 -10.44 -14.30 -10.50
N ARG A 16 -11.56 -13.80 -9.99
CA ARG A 16 -12.52 -13.01 -10.77
C ARG A 16 -11.95 -11.67 -11.23
N GLU A 17 -11.21 -10.99 -10.36
CA GLU A 17 -10.70 -9.64 -10.66
C GLU A 17 -9.39 -9.63 -11.48
N PHE A 18 -8.50 -10.61 -11.27
CA PHE A 18 -7.12 -10.58 -11.77
C PHE A 18 -6.71 -11.82 -12.58
N ARG A 19 -7.64 -12.73 -12.89
CA ARG A 19 -7.32 -14.04 -13.49
C ARG A 19 -6.22 -14.77 -12.71
N TYR A 20 -6.32 -14.73 -11.38
CA TYR A 20 -5.40 -15.39 -10.48
C TYR A 20 -5.23 -16.87 -10.86
N THR A 21 -4.02 -17.24 -11.27
CA THR A 21 -3.62 -18.62 -11.55
C THR A 21 -3.01 -19.21 -10.30
N ARG A 22 -3.52 -20.37 -9.91
CA ARG A 22 -3.09 -21.09 -8.72
C ARG A 22 -2.25 -22.29 -9.13
N GLU A 23 -0.94 -22.25 -8.89
CA GLU A 23 0.00 -23.37 -9.04
C GLU A 23 1.18 -23.16 -8.07
N LEU A 24 1.85 -24.12 -7.42
CA LEU A 24 1.72 -25.58 -7.23
C LEU A 24 2.15 -25.89 -5.78
N ALA A 25 1.57 -26.91 -5.15
CA ALA A 25 1.89 -27.30 -3.77
C ALA A 25 3.40 -27.57 -3.50
N TYR A 26 4.17 -27.82 -4.55
CA TYR A 26 5.63 -27.98 -4.51
C TYR A 26 6.35 -26.67 -4.19
N GLN A 27 6.07 -25.58 -4.93
CA GLN A 27 6.65 -24.27 -4.70
C GLN A 27 6.33 -23.74 -3.30
N ARG A 28 5.11 -23.99 -2.80
CA ARG A 28 4.72 -23.59 -1.45
C ARG A 28 5.62 -24.21 -0.37
N LYS A 29 5.92 -25.51 -0.43
CA LYS A 29 6.73 -26.18 0.61
C LYS A 29 8.16 -25.66 0.62
N GLU A 30 8.78 -25.62 -0.55
CA GLU A 30 10.14 -25.09 -0.72
C GLU A 30 10.22 -23.63 -0.25
N ARG A 31 9.23 -22.82 -0.63
CA ARG A 31 9.13 -21.42 -0.19
C ARG A 31 8.93 -21.29 1.31
N GLU A 32 8.05 -22.10 1.90
CA GLU A 32 7.82 -22.10 3.35
C GLU A 32 9.08 -22.52 4.13
N GLU A 33 9.82 -23.53 3.64
CA GLU A 33 11.10 -23.95 4.22
C GLU A 33 12.15 -22.84 4.12
N HIS A 34 12.26 -22.19 2.97
CA HIS A 34 13.15 -21.06 2.75
C HIS A 34 12.82 -19.89 3.70
N LEU A 35 11.53 -19.52 3.80
CA LEU A 35 11.09 -18.44 4.68
C LEU A 35 11.35 -18.76 6.16
N LYS A 36 11.10 -20.00 6.61
CA LYS A 36 11.43 -20.42 7.99
C LYS A 36 12.92 -20.43 8.28
N PHE A 37 13.74 -20.66 7.25
CA PHE A 37 15.19 -20.64 7.39
C PHE A 37 15.73 -19.22 7.53
N ILE A 38 15.17 -18.26 6.80
CA ILE A 38 15.66 -16.88 6.76
C ILE A 38 15.00 -15.98 7.81
N PHE A 39 13.71 -16.21 8.10
CA PHE A 39 12.90 -15.30 8.92
C PHE A 39 12.20 -16.03 10.07
N ASP A 40 12.09 -15.36 11.21
CA ASP A 40 11.02 -15.67 12.17
C ASP A 40 9.69 -15.24 11.56
N MET A 41 8.89 -16.23 11.15
CA MET A 41 7.57 -16.00 10.54
C MET A 41 6.50 -15.52 11.54
N ARG A 42 6.83 -15.31 12.82
CA ARG A 42 5.92 -14.71 13.84
C ARG A 42 4.55 -15.39 13.93
N GLY A 43 4.49 -16.70 13.69
CA GLY A 43 3.25 -17.48 13.70
C GLY A 43 2.38 -17.37 12.44
N PHE A 44 2.81 -16.62 11.41
CA PHE A 44 2.18 -16.65 10.09
C PHE A 44 2.43 -18.00 9.41
N ARG A 45 1.41 -18.48 8.71
CA ARG A 45 1.47 -19.70 7.90
C ARG A 45 1.28 -19.33 6.44
N LEU A 46 2.23 -19.72 5.59
CA LEU A 46 2.05 -19.63 4.14
C LEU A 46 0.97 -20.63 3.73
N VAL A 47 -0.15 -20.15 3.18
CA VAL A 47 -1.29 -21.00 2.78
C VAL A 47 -1.34 -21.26 1.28
N ALA A 48 -0.94 -20.29 0.47
CA ALA A 48 -0.92 -20.40 -0.99
C ALA A 48 0.20 -19.54 -1.58
N VAL A 49 0.70 -20.00 -2.73
CA VAL A 49 1.53 -19.24 -3.66
C VAL A 49 0.82 -19.33 -5.01
N GLY A 50 0.87 -18.26 -5.78
CA GLY A 50 0.26 -18.18 -7.11
C GLY A 50 0.64 -16.91 -7.83
N GLU A 51 -0.12 -16.56 -8.86
CA GLU A 51 0.22 -15.45 -9.74
C GLU A 51 -1.03 -14.66 -10.12
N LEU A 52 -0.91 -13.33 -10.20
CA LEU A 52 -1.94 -12.46 -10.80
C LEU A 52 -1.50 -12.08 -12.21
N HIS A 53 -2.42 -12.21 -13.15
CA HIS A 53 -2.22 -11.83 -14.56
C HIS A 53 -2.90 -10.49 -14.81
N TYR A 54 -2.15 -9.40 -14.63
CA TYR A 54 -2.66 -8.03 -14.72
C TYR A 54 -1.62 -7.09 -15.32
N GLU A 55 -1.90 -6.59 -16.53
CA GLU A 55 -1.02 -5.67 -17.23
C GLU A 55 -0.95 -4.30 -16.53
N LEU A 56 0.26 -3.94 -16.11
CA LEU A 56 0.62 -2.62 -15.57
C LEU A 56 1.56 -1.94 -16.56
N LYS A 57 1.14 -0.79 -17.07
CA LYS A 57 1.95 0.06 -17.97
C LYS A 57 2.86 0.99 -17.18
N THR A 58 4.05 1.22 -17.72
CA THR A 58 5.07 2.05 -17.09
C THR A 58 5.29 3.36 -17.85
N THR A 59 5.96 4.32 -17.21
CA THR A 59 6.43 5.57 -17.83
C THR A 59 7.52 5.35 -18.87
N GLU A 60 8.18 4.19 -18.86
CA GLU A 60 9.26 3.83 -19.80
C GLU A 60 8.74 3.27 -21.13
N GLY A 61 7.41 3.09 -21.27
CA GLY A 61 6.77 2.56 -22.48
C GLY A 61 6.61 1.04 -22.48
N ASP A 62 7.15 0.36 -21.48
CA ASP A 62 6.99 -1.08 -21.28
C ASP A 62 5.79 -1.39 -20.36
N SER A 63 5.38 -2.67 -20.34
CA SER A 63 4.42 -3.20 -19.38
C SER A 63 4.95 -4.47 -18.71
N PHE A 64 4.38 -4.81 -17.57
CA PHE A 64 4.50 -6.15 -17.00
C PHE A 64 3.12 -6.62 -16.57
N ASP A 65 2.85 -7.90 -16.79
CA ASP A 65 1.54 -8.51 -16.65
C ASP A 65 1.52 -9.64 -15.63
N TRP A 66 2.63 -9.85 -14.93
CA TRP A 66 2.85 -10.96 -14.03
C TRP A 66 3.26 -10.45 -12.64
N LEU A 67 2.53 -10.90 -11.62
CA LEU A 67 2.76 -10.57 -10.22
C LEU A 67 2.72 -11.85 -9.38
N GLU A 68 3.82 -12.18 -8.70
CA GLU A 68 3.85 -13.29 -7.76
C GLU A 68 3.02 -12.95 -6.53
N VAL A 69 2.29 -13.93 -6.00
CA VAL A 69 1.45 -13.75 -4.83
C VAL A 69 1.72 -14.81 -3.79
N GLU A 70 1.93 -14.36 -2.56
CA GLU A 70 2.02 -15.19 -1.37
C GLU A 70 0.86 -14.85 -0.45
N THR A 71 0.07 -15.87 -0.09
CA THR A 71 -1.03 -15.72 0.86
C THR A 71 -0.61 -16.30 2.20
N TYR A 72 -0.73 -15.50 3.25
CA TYR A 72 -0.43 -15.87 4.62
C TYR A 72 -1.71 -15.86 5.46
N SER A 73 -1.78 -16.76 6.44
CA SER A 73 -2.80 -16.71 7.49
C SER A 73 -2.17 -16.62 8.87
N LYS A 74 -2.80 -15.83 9.75
CA LYS A 74 -2.49 -15.77 11.18
C LYS A 74 -3.78 -15.41 11.90
N ASP A 75 -4.17 -16.25 12.85
CA ASP A 75 -5.50 -16.19 13.47
C ASP A 75 -6.59 -16.12 12.38
N ASP A 76 -7.62 -15.32 12.59
CA ASP A 76 -8.71 -14.95 11.68
C ASP A 76 -8.33 -13.99 10.55
N MET A 77 -7.04 -13.65 10.39
CA MET A 77 -6.59 -12.70 9.37
C MET A 77 -5.90 -13.39 8.20
N THR A 78 -6.18 -12.88 7.01
CA THR A 78 -5.53 -13.26 5.77
C THR A 78 -4.74 -12.08 5.23
N LEU A 79 -3.45 -12.30 4.95
CA LEU A 79 -2.57 -11.31 4.35
C LEU A 79 -2.17 -11.78 2.97
N LEU A 80 -2.30 -10.88 2.00
CA LEU A 80 -1.90 -11.10 0.61
C LEU A 80 -0.68 -10.24 0.34
N GLN A 81 0.47 -10.88 0.11
CA GLN A 81 1.67 -10.22 -0.37
C GLN A 81 1.70 -10.37 -1.89
N ILE A 82 1.79 -9.25 -2.60
CA ILE A 82 1.92 -9.21 -4.06
C ILE A 82 3.33 -8.73 -4.36
N GLY A 83 4.19 -9.66 -4.77
CA GLY A 83 5.55 -9.36 -5.17
C GLY A 83 5.55 -8.76 -6.57
N ALA A 84 6.18 -7.60 -6.73
CA ALA A 84 6.84 -7.36 -8.01
C ALA A 84 8.29 -7.00 -7.78
N TYR A 85 9.10 -7.47 -8.72
CA TYR A 85 10.48 -7.08 -8.98
C TYR A 85 10.69 -5.61 -8.61
N THR A 86 11.39 -5.35 -7.50
CA THR A 86 11.24 -4.14 -6.69
C THR A 86 11.68 -2.84 -7.38
N GLY A 87 12.35 -2.92 -8.53
CA GLY A 87 12.63 -1.77 -9.37
C GLY A 87 11.43 -1.27 -10.20
N ARG A 88 10.58 -2.18 -10.72
CA ARG A 88 9.62 -1.82 -11.77
C ARG A 88 8.40 -1.07 -11.27
N TRP A 89 8.00 -1.30 -10.02
CA TRP A 89 6.88 -0.57 -9.41
C TRP A 89 7.11 0.93 -9.47
N MET A 90 8.33 1.42 -9.24
CA MET A 90 8.63 2.87 -9.25
C MET A 90 8.26 3.59 -10.56
N PHE A 91 8.08 2.86 -11.65
CA PHE A 91 7.77 3.40 -12.97
C PHE A 91 6.33 3.15 -13.41
N VAL A 92 5.51 2.46 -12.63
CA VAL A 92 4.09 2.20 -12.98
C VAL A 92 3.33 3.52 -13.02
N LEU A 93 2.52 3.70 -14.07
CA LEU A 93 1.69 4.89 -14.20
C LEU A 93 0.68 4.98 -13.04
N SER A 94 0.49 6.16 -12.47
CA SER A 94 -0.45 6.41 -11.37
C SER A 94 -1.89 5.96 -11.69
N SER A 95 -2.30 6.09 -12.96
CA SER A 95 -3.61 5.60 -13.42
C SER A 95 -3.72 4.07 -13.44
N GLU A 96 -2.63 3.35 -13.71
CA GLU A 96 -2.57 1.89 -13.61
C GLU A 96 -2.61 1.46 -12.13
N VAL A 97 -1.86 2.17 -11.25
CA VAL A 97 -1.91 1.96 -9.79
C VAL A 97 -3.34 2.12 -9.27
N MET A 98 -4.03 3.19 -9.66
CA MET A 98 -5.42 3.42 -9.24
C MET A 98 -6.38 2.32 -9.69
N ARG A 99 -6.30 1.88 -10.95
CA ARG A 99 -7.12 0.77 -11.45
C ARG A 99 -6.82 -0.55 -10.72
N PHE A 100 -5.54 -0.80 -10.42
CA PHE A 100 -5.11 -1.95 -9.65
C PHE A 100 -5.67 -1.93 -8.22
N LEU A 101 -5.55 -0.80 -7.51
CA LEU A 101 -6.07 -0.61 -6.15
C LEU A 101 -7.61 -0.79 -6.12
N ARG A 102 -8.34 -0.25 -7.10
CA ARG A 102 -9.80 -0.43 -7.21
C ARG A 102 -10.20 -1.90 -7.37
N LYS A 103 -9.40 -2.72 -8.07
CA LYS A 103 -9.65 -4.17 -8.16
C LYS A 103 -9.40 -4.89 -6.84
N LEU A 104 -8.35 -4.52 -6.10
CA LEU A 104 -8.13 -5.05 -4.75
C LEU A 104 -9.26 -4.66 -3.79
N MET A 105 -9.77 -3.43 -3.88
CA MET A 105 -10.94 -2.98 -3.11
C MET A 105 -12.19 -3.82 -3.44
N LYS A 106 -12.41 -4.16 -4.71
CA LYS A 106 -13.51 -5.04 -5.16
C LYS A 106 -13.34 -6.48 -4.69
N ALA A 107 -12.11 -6.96 -4.62
CA ALA A 107 -11.79 -8.26 -4.04
C ALA A 107 -12.00 -8.33 -2.52
N GLY A 108 -12.26 -7.18 -1.87
CA GLY A 108 -12.59 -7.11 -0.45
C GLY A 108 -11.41 -6.81 0.47
N ALA A 109 -10.29 -6.31 -0.06
CA ALA A 109 -9.16 -5.89 0.75
C ALA A 109 -9.59 -4.84 1.79
N VAL A 110 -9.14 -4.95 3.03
CA VAL A 110 -9.51 -4.03 4.12
C VAL A 110 -8.48 -2.89 4.28
N LEU A 111 -7.21 -3.22 4.07
CA LEU A 111 -6.07 -2.32 4.10
C LEU A 111 -5.12 -2.73 2.97
N ILE A 112 -4.68 -1.77 2.18
CA ILE A 112 -3.73 -1.94 1.07
C ILE A 112 -2.60 -0.93 1.28
N CYS A 113 -1.37 -1.42 1.34
CA CYS A 113 -0.15 -0.63 1.51
C CYS A 113 1.01 -1.33 0.79
N GLY A 114 2.07 -0.59 0.48
CA GLY A 114 3.28 -1.10 -0.15
C GLY A 114 4.56 -0.67 0.56
N TYR A 115 5.62 -1.43 0.34
CA TYR A 115 7.00 -1.08 0.70
C TYR A 115 7.94 -1.87 -0.22
N THR A 116 9.18 -1.43 -0.36
CA THR A 116 10.23 -2.20 -1.06
C THR A 116 11.12 -2.95 -0.08
N ASP A 117 11.67 -4.06 -0.54
CA ASP A 117 12.51 -4.97 0.24
C ASP A 117 13.85 -4.36 0.69
N ASP A 118 14.29 -3.27 0.07
CA ASP A 118 15.46 -2.48 0.47
C ASP A 118 15.19 -1.50 1.62
N HIS A 119 13.93 -1.34 2.07
CA HIS A 119 13.61 -0.55 3.26
C HIS A 119 14.01 -1.29 4.53
N ASP A 120 15.08 -0.81 5.16
CA ASP A 120 15.46 -1.25 6.51
C ASP A 120 14.40 -0.83 7.55
N LEU A 121 13.61 -1.80 8.03
CA LEU A 121 12.52 -1.54 8.97
C LEU A 121 13.00 -0.97 10.30
N ARG A 122 14.27 -1.16 10.67
CA ARG A 122 14.85 -0.58 11.90
C ARG A 122 14.88 0.94 11.84
N LYS A 123 15.05 1.52 10.65
CA LYS A 123 15.02 2.99 10.45
C LYS A 123 13.65 3.57 10.78
N VAL A 124 12.60 2.77 10.62
CA VAL A 124 11.22 3.11 11.00
C VAL A 124 10.78 2.42 12.29
N GLY A 125 11.74 2.03 13.15
CA GLY A 125 11.53 1.72 14.58
C GLY A 125 11.07 0.33 14.91
N PHE A 126 11.16 -0.60 13.95
CA PHE A 126 11.11 -2.01 14.29
C PHE A 126 12.42 -2.45 14.94
N GLU A 127 12.37 -3.50 15.76
CA GLU A 127 13.54 -4.00 16.49
C GLU A 127 14.56 -4.66 15.56
N GLU A 128 14.07 -5.27 14.48
CA GLU A 128 14.86 -5.95 13.46
C GLU A 128 14.28 -5.69 12.06
N ASP A 129 15.10 -5.95 11.05
CA ASP A 129 14.71 -5.85 9.66
C ASP A 129 14.02 -7.15 9.21
N ASN A 130 12.77 -7.33 9.65
CA ASN A 130 11.98 -8.54 9.42
C ASN A 130 10.56 -8.17 8.98
N GLN A 131 10.19 -8.52 7.75
CA GLN A 131 8.88 -8.23 7.17
C GLN A 131 7.70 -8.76 8.00
N PHE A 132 7.87 -9.88 8.71
CA PHE A 132 6.79 -10.46 9.51
C PHE A 132 6.46 -9.61 10.76
N LEU A 133 7.36 -8.71 11.18
CA LEU A 133 7.03 -7.69 12.19
C LEU A 133 6.07 -6.64 11.63
N LEU A 134 6.28 -6.19 10.39
CA LEU A 134 5.35 -5.30 9.71
C LEU A 134 3.98 -5.99 9.54
N TYR A 135 3.96 -7.27 9.16
CA TYR A 135 2.71 -8.03 9.02
C TYR A 135 1.97 -8.16 10.35
N GLU A 136 2.68 -8.43 11.44
CA GLU A 136 2.09 -8.45 12.77
C GLU A 136 1.53 -7.10 13.18
N TRP A 137 2.22 -6.00 12.85
CA TRP A 137 1.72 -4.65 13.09
C TRP A 137 0.45 -4.38 12.29
N LEU A 138 0.41 -4.71 10.99
CA LEU A 138 -0.77 -4.54 10.12
C LEU A 138 -1.98 -5.33 10.67
N VAL A 139 -1.77 -6.58 11.07
CA VAL A 139 -2.82 -7.41 11.68
C VAL A 139 -3.35 -6.78 12.96
N LYS A 140 -2.48 -6.28 13.85
CA LYS A 140 -2.90 -5.59 15.08
C LYS A 140 -3.72 -4.34 14.78
N THR A 141 -3.28 -3.52 13.83
CA THR A 141 -3.98 -2.30 13.39
C THR A 141 -5.40 -2.61 12.90
N VAL A 142 -5.56 -3.62 12.05
CA VAL A 142 -6.89 -4.04 11.56
C VAL A 142 -7.75 -4.57 12.71
N LYS A 143 -7.20 -5.40 13.62
CA LYS A 143 -7.93 -5.93 14.78
C LYS A 143 -8.38 -4.84 15.77
N LEU A 144 -7.56 -3.82 15.96
CA LEU A 144 -7.90 -2.67 16.81
C LEU A 144 -8.94 -1.75 16.17
N GLY A 145 -9.20 -1.90 14.87
CA GLY A 145 -10.16 -1.07 14.16
C GLY A 145 -9.69 0.36 13.94
N LYS A 146 -8.37 0.64 14.02
CA LYS A 146 -7.86 2.02 14.01
C LYS A 146 -6.49 2.15 13.36
N LEU A 147 -6.40 2.95 12.30
CA LEU A 147 -5.17 3.30 11.59
C LEU A 147 -4.64 4.67 12.07
N GLU A 148 -3.71 4.66 13.01
CA GLU A 148 -3.07 5.90 13.52
C GLU A 148 -1.77 6.24 12.81
N VAL A 149 -1.00 5.22 12.41
CA VAL A 149 0.29 5.38 11.72
C VAL A 149 0.08 5.05 10.25
N LEU A 150 0.59 5.91 9.37
CA LEU A 150 0.53 5.73 7.93
C LEU A 150 1.58 4.69 7.48
N PRO A 151 1.17 3.50 7.01
CA PRO A 151 2.09 2.39 6.74
C PRO A 151 2.82 2.52 5.40
N SER A 152 2.31 3.31 4.47
CA SER A 152 2.96 3.55 3.17
C SER A 152 2.58 4.93 2.64
N GLY A 153 3.42 5.49 1.77
CA GLY A 153 3.21 6.82 1.21
C GLY A 153 1.93 6.93 0.39
N LEU A 154 1.42 5.81 -0.15
CA LEU A 154 0.07 5.64 -0.67
C LEU A 154 -0.58 4.47 0.08
N THR A 155 -1.66 4.73 0.82
CA THR A 155 -2.41 3.71 1.57
C THR A 155 -3.89 3.78 1.18
N VAL A 156 -4.54 2.63 0.98
CA VAL A 156 -6.00 2.54 0.84
C VAL A 156 -6.56 1.74 2.00
N VAL A 157 -7.59 2.24 2.66
CA VAL A 157 -8.13 1.64 3.87
C VAL A 157 -9.65 1.74 3.91
N LYS A 158 -10.35 0.72 4.41
CA LYS A 158 -11.78 0.81 4.69
C LYS A 158 -12.07 1.99 5.63
N LYS A 159 -13.11 2.76 5.32
CA LYS A 159 -13.47 3.97 6.09
C LYS A 159 -13.66 3.73 7.59
N GLU A 160 -14.07 2.53 7.98
CA GLU A 160 -14.30 2.15 9.38
C GLU A 160 -13.01 2.02 10.21
N LEU A 161 -11.85 1.82 9.57
CA LEU A 161 -10.55 1.80 10.24
C LEU A 161 -9.93 3.19 10.41
N LEU A 162 -10.52 4.22 9.77
CA LEU A 162 -9.96 5.56 9.74
C LEU A 162 -11.07 6.59 9.84
N ASP A 163 -11.38 6.98 11.08
CA ASP A 163 -12.44 7.94 11.43
C ASP A 163 -11.96 9.38 11.34
N ILE A 164 -11.53 9.81 10.14
CA ILE A 164 -11.22 11.20 9.84
C ILE A 164 -11.88 11.63 8.53
N GLU A 165 -12.21 12.91 8.44
CA GLU A 165 -12.81 13.51 7.25
C GLU A 165 -11.79 13.75 6.13
N ASP A 166 -12.28 14.02 4.93
CA ASP A 166 -11.41 14.40 3.81
C ASP A 166 -10.69 15.71 4.10
N GLY A 167 -9.42 15.78 3.72
CA GLY A 167 -8.58 16.96 3.96
C GLY A 167 -7.11 16.63 4.02
N LEU A 168 -6.32 17.65 4.36
CA LEU A 168 -4.87 17.55 4.54
C LEU A 168 -4.55 17.47 6.03
N TYR A 169 -3.67 16.56 6.42
CA TYR A 169 -3.26 16.34 7.81
C TYR A 169 -1.74 16.37 7.93
N GLU A 170 -1.22 16.78 9.08
CA GLU A 170 0.20 16.71 9.39
C GLU A 170 0.64 15.24 9.53
N LEU A 171 1.80 14.88 8.99
CA LEU A 171 2.49 13.63 9.31
C LEU A 171 3.58 13.94 10.34
N LEU A 172 3.36 13.50 11.57
CA LEU A 172 4.25 13.83 12.68
C LEU A 172 5.54 13.03 12.58
N GLU A 173 6.66 13.76 12.51
CA GLU A 173 7.98 13.18 12.37
C GLU A 173 8.47 12.43 13.62
N ARG A 174 9.45 11.56 13.40
CA ARG A 174 10.38 11.14 14.44
C ARG A 174 11.50 12.17 14.57
N PRO A 175 12.12 12.34 15.76
CA PRO A 175 13.15 13.35 15.96
C PRO A 175 14.29 13.26 14.91
N GLY A 176 14.67 14.38 14.29
CA GLY A 176 15.88 14.47 13.44
C GLY A 176 15.66 14.80 11.96
N ARG A 177 14.45 15.14 11.52
CA ARG A 177 14.17 15.76 10.23
C ARG A 177 13.55 17.15 10.45
N GLU A 178 13.77 18.05 9.51
CA GLU A 178 13.28 19.45 9.57
C GLU A 178 12.15 19.70 8.57
N GLU A 179 12.02 18.85 7.55
CA GLU A 179 11.05 19.00 6.47
C GLU A 179 9.68 18.46 6.90
N ARG A 180 8.66 19.32 6.88
CA ARG A 180 7.30 18.89 7.24
C ARG A 180 6.75 17.99 6.14
N GLU A 181 5.96 17.01 6.55
CA GLU A 181 5.23 16.13 5.66
C GLU A 181 3.74 16.19 6.00
N TYR A 182 2.93 15.97 4.98
CA TYR A 182 1.48 15.98 5.06
C TYR A 182 0.92 14.68 4.46
N VAL A 183 -0.32 14.37 4.81
CA VAL A 183 -1.10 13.32 4.15
C VAL A 183 -2.43 13.89 3.70
N LEU A 184 -2.71 13.79 2.40
CA LEU A 184 -4.01 14.08 1.84
C LEU A 184 -4.89 12.84 1.99
N VAL A 185 -6.07 13.03 2.58
CA VAL A 185 -7.08 11.99 2.80
C VAL A 185 -8.27 12.29 1.90
N LYS A 186 -8.62 11.36 1.01
CA LYS A 186 -9.77 11.46 0.11
C LYS A 186 -10.66 10.22 0.23
N SER A 187 -11.97 10.43 0.20
CA SER A 187 -12.94 9.34 0.16
C SER A 187 -12.99 8.70 -1.22
N LEU A 188 -13.07 7.38 -1.24
CA LEU A 188 -13.22 6.56 -2.44
C LEU A 188 -14.23 5.43 -2.14
N ASP A 189 -15.51 5.66 -2.44
CA ASP A 189 -16.63 4.77 -2.07
C ASP A 189 -16.67 4.42 -0.57
N SER A 190 -16.42 3.15 -0.21
CA SER A 190 -16.37 2.66 1.17
C SER A 190 -14.96 2.70 1.77
N TYR A 191 -14.03 3.38 1.11
CA TYR A 191 -12.63 3.46 1.46
C TYR A 191 -12.16 4.92 1.62
N LYS A 192 -11.00 5.08 2.24
CA LYS A 192 -10.18 6.27 2.23
C LYS A 192 -8.89 5.95 1.49
N LEU A 193 -8.45 6.89 0.67
CA LEU A 193 -7.15 6.88 0.02
C LEU A 193 -6.30 7.99 0.67
N LEU A 194 -5.11 7.61 1.12
CA LEU A 194 -4.16 8.46 1.82
C LEU A 194 -2.91 8.60 0.97
N VAL A 195 -2.51 9.83 0.66
CA VAL A 195 -1.27 10.12 -0.10
C VAL A 195 -0.38 11.08 0.70
N SER A 196 0.85 10.65 0.98
CA SER A 196 1.85 11.50 1.63
C SER A 196 2.49 12.49 0.66
N ILE A 197 2.71 13.72 1.11
CA ILE A 197 3.23 14.85 0.33
C ILE A 197 4.23 15.61 1.21
N ARG A 198 5.38 16.01 0.67
CA ARG A 198 6.33 16.86 1.44
C ARG A 198 5.87 18.31 1.42
N GLU A 199 6.36 19.12 2.34
CA GLU A 199 6.05 20.55 2.36
C GLU A 199 6.67 21.30 1.18
N SER A 200 7.90 20.94 0.77
CA SER A 200 8.56 21.49 -0.41
C SER A 200 7.69 21.35 -1.66
N ASP A 201 7.16 20.15 -1.90
CA ASP A 201 6.19 19.84 -2.95
C ASP A 201 5.01 20.82 -3.01
N LEU A 202 4.49 21.24 -1.84
CA LEU A 202 3.31 22.10 -1.74
C LEU A 202 3.63 23.59 -1.74
N THR A 203 4.86 24.01 -1.45
CA THR A 203 5.20 25.42 -1.27
C THR A 203 6.05 25.97 -2.41
N ASP A 204 6.89 25.13 -3.01
CA ASP A 204 7.81 25.49 -4.09
C ASP A 204 7.17 25.33 -5.47
N GLU A 205 7.31 26.33 -6.34
CA GLU A 205 6.69 26.33 -7.67
C GLU A 205 7.36 25.38 -8.67
N GLU A 206 8.67 25.14 -8.53
CA GLU A 206 9.40 24.20 -9.38
C GLU A 206 9.01 22.77 -8.98
N CYS A 207 9.06 22.43 -7.69
CA CYS A 207 8.59 21.14 -7.18
C CYS A 207 7.12 20.87 -7.55
N SER A 208 6.27 21.90 -7.46
CA SER A 208 4.87 21.79 -7.85
C SER A 208 4.67 21.45 -9.32
N ARG A 209 5.53 21.96 -10.21
CA ARG A 209 5.42 21.68 -11.65
C ARG A 209 5.87 20.25 -11.94
N ASP A 210 6.98 19.84 -11.37
CA ASP A 210 7.54 18.50 -11.55
C ASP A 210 6.54 17.43 -11.13
N LEU A 211 5.85 17.62 -10.00
CA LEU A 211 4.84 16.67 -9.51
C LEU A 211 3.55 16.61 -10.35
N LEU A 212 3.16 17.73 -10.95
CA LEU A 212 2.01 17.74 -11.88
C LEU A 212 2.32 16.96 -13.15
N GLU A 213 3.59 16.90 -13.55
CA GLU A 213 4.06 16.19 -14.75
C GLU A 213 4.50 14.75 -14.45
N ASP A 214 4.77 14.41 -13.19
CA ASP A 214 5.16 13.07 -12.74
C ASP A 214 3.98 12.09 -12.83
N LYS A 215 4.01 11.25 -13.87
CA LYS A 215 2.98 10.24 -14.14
C LYS A 215 3.11 8.98 -13.27
N ALA A 216 4.18 8.81 -12.51
CA ALA A 216 4.43 7.64 -11.66
C ALA A 216 4.37 7.98 -10.15
N TRP A 217 3.97 9.20 -9.79
CA TRP A 217 4.01 9.69 -8.41
C TRP A 217 3.30 8.76 -7.42
N PHE A 218 2.10 8.26 -7.74
CA PHE A 218 1.40 7.32 -6.84
C PHE A 218 2.15 6.02 -6.65
N SER A 219 2.87 5.57 -7.66
CA SER A 219 3.67 4.36 -7.56
C SER A 219 4.90 4.56 -6.68
N LEU A 220 5.59 5.71 -6.82
CA LEU A 220 6.66 6.12 -5.91
C LEU A 220 6.18 6.21 -4.45
N LYS A 221 4.96 6.72 -4.25
CA LYS A 221 4.35 6.80 -2.92
C LYS A 221 3.94 5.43 -2.38
N LEU A 222 3.46 4.52 -3.24
CA LEU A 222 3.10 3.16 -2.84
C LEU A 222 4.31 2.40 -2.29
N VAL A 223 5.49 2.58 -2.87
CA VAL A 223 6.72 1.91 -2.42
C VAL A 223 7.41 2.62 -1.24
N GLY A 224 7.05 3.87 -0.93
CA GLY A 224 7.65 4.64 0.16
C GLY A 224 7.08 4.26 1.53
N LEU A 225 7.96 4.17 2.54
CA LEU A 225 7.61 3.79 3.91
C LEU A 225 7.77 4.97 4.89
N PRO A 226 6.87 5.97 4.91
CA PRO A 226 6.97 7.09 5.84
C PRO A 226 6.84 6.63 7.30
N PHE A 227 5.89 5.74 7.59
CA PHE A 227 5.64 5.16 8.92
C PHE A 227 5.54 6.22 10.03
N LYS A 228 4.71 7.24 9.78
CA LYS A 228 4.50 8.43 10.63
C LYS A 228 3.09 8.46 11.21
N LEU A 229 2.93 9.07 12.38
CA LEU A 229 1.63 9.27 13.02
C LEU A 229 0.83 10.32 12.24
N ILE A 230 -0.45 10.05 11.98
CA ILE A 230 -1.37 11.03 11.41
C ILE A 230 -1.75 12.02 12.51
N GLY A 231 -1.37 13.28 12.31
CA GLY A 231 -1.57 14.38 13.24
C GLY A 231 -2.89 15.12 13.02
N ARG A 232 -2.87 16.41 13.34
CA ARG A 232 -4.04 17.29 13.20
C ARG A 232 -4.30 17.68 11.75
N LYS A 233 -5.54 18.07 11.47
CA LYS A 233 -5.94 18.66 10.19
C LYS A 233 -5.25 20.00 9.96
N VAL A 234 -4.86 20.25 8.72
CA VAL A 234 -4.25 21.49 8.25
C VAL A 234 -5.35 22.39 7.70
N GLU A 235 -5.52 23.56 8.31
CA GLU A 235 -6.52 24.58 7.93
C GLU A 235 -5.99 25.56 6.87
N ASN A 236 -4.86 25.26 6.23
CA ASN A 236 -4.25 26.10 5.21
C ASN A 236 -4.86 25.80 3.83
N GLU A 237 -5.85 26.60 3.43
CA GLU A 237 -6.55 26.46 2.15
C GLU A 237 -5.62 26.42 0.92
N PRO A 238 -4.60 27.30 0.78
CA PRO A 238 -3.62 27.19 -0.30
C PRO A 238 -2.90 25.84 -0.38
N LEU A 239 -2.43 25.30 0.75
CA LEU A 239 -1.76 24.00 0.79
C LEU A 239 -2.71 22.87 0.42
N LEU A 240 -3.93 22.90 0.96
CA LEU A 240 -4.97 21.92 0.63
C LEU A 240 -5.27 21.94 -0.86
N LYS A 241 -5.46 23.12 -1.46
CA LYS A 241 -5.74 23.27 -2.88
C LYS A 241 -4.64 22.66 -3.74
N ARG A 242 -3.37 22.93 -3.43
CA ARG A 242 -2.22 22.34 -4.16
C ARG A 242 -2.16 20.82 -4.02
N ALA A 243 -2.40 20.30 -2.82
CA ALA A 243 -2.47 18.86 -2.59
C ALA A 243 -3.59 18.21 -3.42
N GLU A 244 -4.75 18.86 -3.52
CA GLU A 244 -5.85 18.40 -4.36
C GLU A 244 -5.53 18.46 -5.85
N GLU A 245 -4.86 19.51 -6.33
CA GLU A 245 -4.40 19.63 -7.71
C GLU A 245 -3.47 18.47 -8.09
N PHE A 246 -2.52 18.12 -7.22
CA PHE A 246 -1.63 16.97 -7.43
C PHE A 246 -2.40 15.66 -7.46
N PHE A 247 -3.30 15.46 -6.50
CA PHE A 247 -4.13 14.27 -6.47
C PHE A 247 -4.92 14.11 -7.77
N GLN A 248 -5.59 15.17 -8.25
CA GLN A 248 -6.37 15.16 -9.48
C GLN A 248 -5.51 14.85 -10.72
N ALA A 249 -4.28 15.37 -10.78
CA ALA A 249 -3.35 15.08 -11.87
C ALA A 249 -3.00 13.59 -11.96
N GLN A 250 -2.93 12.88 -10.83
CA GLN A 250 -2.59 11.46 -10.79
C GLN A 250 -3.75 10.51 -11.07
N VAL A 251 -4.92 10.84 -10.52
CA VAL A 251 -6.09 9.95 -10.62
C VAL A 251 -6.86 10.15 -11.92
N GLY A 252 -6.78 11.33 -12.55
CA GLY A 252 -7.55 11.64 -13.75
C GLY A 252 -9.06 11.35 -13.56
N GLU A 253 -9.67 10.68 -14.53
CA GLU A 253 -11.09 10.27 -14.46
C GLU A 253 -11.35 9.22 -13.37
N ASP A 254 -10.34 8.45 -12.97
CA ASP A 254 -10.41 7.42 -11.91
C ASP A 254 -10.43 8.04 -10.50
N GLY A 255 -10.51 9.37 -10.35
CA GLY A 255 -10.62 10.08 -9.08
C GLY A 255 -12.04 10.35 -8.59
N ARG A 256 -13.06 9.97 -9.37
CA ARG A 256 -14.47 10.19 -9.07
C ARG A 256 -15.12 8.99 -8.37
#